data_AF-A0A1L9RU56-F1
#
_entry.id   AF-A0A1L9RU56-F1
#
_cell.length_a   1.000
_cell.length_b   1.000
_cell.length_c   1.000
_cell.angle_alpha   90.00
_cell.angle_beta   90.00
_cell.angle_gamma   90.00
#
_symmetry.space_group_name_H-M   'P 1'
#
loop_
_entity.id
_entity.type
_entity.pdbx_description
1 polymer ?
#
loop_
_entity_poly.entity_id
_entity_poly.type
_entity_poly.pdbx_seq_one_letter_code
_entity_poly.pdbx_strand_id
1 'polypeptide(L)'
;MPQICENTHAKDLEKEILDLESRLHNAKSSLASVSAPRSKEKKTSWSQFSNNTLQLSSIHALLLLSDSALPLGSFAYSSGLESYLAHNKPLPKSITPIASFHRFLKLSITSIASTSIPYLLAAYRHPETLETLDNDLDASTPCVVAQRASVAQGRALLGVWERAFRGTYASPNLYLSGDDGAATAAKTIETFSDALKSCFDNADHLGPKGHFAPLWGVVCRAMGVDLHQATYIFMLNHAKAVLSAAVRASVMGPYQAQNVLASKSLQDMIVARIDWEWETAVEDAGQVVPPLDLWVGRHELLYSRIFNS
;
A
#
# COMPACT_ATOMS: atom_id res chain seq x y z
N MET A 1 -22.44 -22.14 62.31
CA MET A 1 -23.36 -21.85 61.19
C MET A 1 -22.82 -20.60 60.50
N PRO A 2 -22.54 -20.48 59.18
CA PRO A 2 -22.90 -21.34 58.05
C PRO A 2 -21.81 -21.53 56.94
N GLN A 3 -20.50 -21.39 57.20
CA GLN A 3 -19.48 -21.30 56.11
C GLN A 3 -18.92 -22.61 55.54
N ILE A 4 -19.20 -23.77 56.14
CA ILE A 4 -18.60 -25.05 55.68
C ILE A 4 -19.50 -25.76 54.64
N CYS A 5 -20.81 -25.51 54.64
CA CYS A 5 -21.75 -26.16 53.72
C CYS A 5 -21.71 -25.59 52.28
N GLU A 6 -21.47 -24.29 52.09
CA GLU A 6 -21.43 -23.67 50.75
C GLU A 6 -20.25 -24.18 49.90
N ASN A 7 -19.10 -24.45 50.53
CA ASN A 7 -17.90 -24.87 49.81
C ASN A 7 -17.94 -26.35 49.37
N THR A 8 -18.87 -27.13 49.92
CA THR A 8 -19.10 -28.52 49.49
C THR A 8 -20.03 -28.53 48.28
N HIS A 9 -21.08 -27.70 48.31
CA HIS A 9 -22.01 -27.54 47.19
C HIS A 9 -21.34 -26.95 45.93
N ALA A 10 -20.43 -25.99 46.09
CA ALA A 10 -19.67 -25.45 44.95
C ALA A 10 -18.77 -26.51 44.29
N LYS A 11 -18.12 -27.37 45.09
CA LYS A 11 -17.28 -28.46 44.59
C LYS A 11 -18.08 -29.60 43.96
N ASP A 12 -19.27 -29.88 44.48
CA ASP A 12 -20.18 -30.85 43.90
C ASP A 12 -20.69 -30.36 42.53
N LEU A 13 -20.99 -29.06 42.39
CA LEU A 13 -21.34 -28.44 41.11
C LEU A 13 -20.17 -28.43 40.12
N GLU A 14 -18.94 -28.14 40.55
CA GLU A 14 -17.75 -28.22 39.67
C GLU A 14 -17.51 -29.63 39.16
N LYS A 15 -17.73 -30.63 40.03
CA LYS A 15 -17.62 -32.05 39.65
C LYS A 15 -18.74 -32.48 38.71
N GLU A 16 -19.95 -31.97 38.91
CA GLU A 16 -21.08 -32.18 38.00
C GLU A 16 -20.84 -31.54 36.63
N ILE A 17 -20.27 -30.34 36.58
CA ILE A 17 -19.88 -29.68 35.33
C ILE A 17 -18.84 -30.52 34.58
N LEU A 18 -17.81 -31.01 35.27
CA LEU A 18 -16.79 -31.87 34.66
C LEU A 18 -17.35 -33.19 34.13
N ASP A 19 -18.29 -33.82 34.86
CA ASP A 19 -18.99 -35.02 34.38
C ASP A 19 -19.84 -34.72 33.13
N LEU A 20 -20.59 -33.61 33.15
CA LEU A 20 -21.42 -33.18 32.03
C LEU A 20 -20.59 -32.83 30.78
N GLU A 21 -19.43 -32.18 30.95
CA GLU A 21 -18.50 -31.89 29.85
C GLU A 21 -17.91 -33.18 29.25
N SER A 22 -17.55 -34.15 30.09
CA SER A 22 -17.07 -35.46 29.64
C SER A 22 -18.16 -36.23 28.88
N ARG A 23 -19.39 -36.22 29.40
CA ARG A 23 -20.56 -36.83 28.73
C ARG A 23 -20.88 -36.13 27.42
N LEU A 24 -20.75 -34.81 27.36
CA LEU A 24 -20.95 -34.03 26.14
C LEU A 24 -19.85 -34.32 25.11
N HIS A 25 -18.60 -34.47 25.53
CA HIS A 25 -17.51 -34.89 24.64
C HIS A 25 -17.76 -36.30 24.08
N ASN A 26 -18.14 -37.25 24.92
CA ASN A 26 -18.46 -38.62 24.51
C ASN A 26 -19.70 -38.68 23.61
N ALA A 27 -20.74 -37.86 23.89
CA ALA A 27 -21.92 -37.75 23.06
C ALA A 27 -21.59 -37.11 21.70
N LYS A 28 -20.72 -36.10 21.64
CA LYS A 28 -20.22 -35.51 20.39
C LYS A 28 -19.38 -36.49 19.57
N SER A 29 -18.52 -37.27 20.23
CA SER A 29 -17.72 -38.33 19.56
C SER A 29 -18.63 -39.45 19.03
N SER A 30 -19.65 -39.83 19.80
CA SER A 30 -20.65 -40.82 19.39
C SER A 30 -21.52 -40.28 18.25
N LEU A 31 -21.93 -39.01 18.30
CA LEU A 31 -22.65 -38.34 17.23
C LEU A 31 -21.81 -38.27 15.95
N ALA A 32 -20.51 -37.95 16.04
CA ALA A 32 -19.61 -37.96 14.89
C ALA A 32 -19.46 -39.36 14.26
N SER A 33 -19.53 -40.43 15.07
CA SER A 33 -19.50 -41.81 14.59
C SER A 33 -20.83 -42.27 13.95
N VAL A 34 -21.96 -41.74 14.42
CA VAL A 34 -23.31 -42.04 13.92
C VAL A 34 -23.69 -41.14 12.73
N SER A 35 -23.14 -39.92 12.65
CA SER A 35 -23.35 -38.96 11.56
C SER A 35 -22.40 -39.16 10.37
N ALA A 36 -21.55 -40.19 10.40
CA ALA A 36 -20.80 -40.61 9.22
C ALA A 36 -21.78 -41.11 8.16
N PRO A 37 -21.94 -40.42 7.01
CA PRO A 37 -22.92 -40.84 6.01
C PRO A 37 -22.40 -42.09 5.29
N ARG A 38 -23.13 -43.21 5.40
CA ARG A 38 -23.09 -44.27 4.40
C ARG A 38 -23.55 -43.66 3.07
N SER A 39 -22.59 -43.47 2.15
CA SER A 39 -22.78 -43.26 0.71
C SER A 39 -23.93 -42.32 0.32
N LYS A 40 -23.64 -41.02 0.19
CA LYS A 40 -24.26 -40.10 -0.79
C LYS A 40 -23.45 -38.80 -0.87
N GLU A 41 -22.96 -38.55 -2.08
CA GLU A 41 -22.33 -37.36 -2.67
C GLU A 41 -21.94 -36.17 -1.75
N LYS A 42 -20.62 -35.89 -1.74
CA LYS A 42 -19.96 -34.74 -1.12
C LYS A 42 -20.53 -33.41 -1.64
N LYS A 43 -21.37 -32.74 -0.85
CA LYS A 43 -21.63 -31.29 -0.90
C LYS A 43 -20.98 -30.59 0.31
N THR A 44 -19.69 -30.78 0.52
CA THR A 44 -18.93 -30.09 1.59
C THR A 44 -17.47 -29.92 1.16
N SER A 45 -17.19 -28.88 0.37
CA SER A 45 -15.82 -28.45 0.03
C SER A 45 -15.73 -27.01 -0.52
N TRP A 46 -16.83 -26.35 -0.87
CA TRP A 46 -16.78 -25.08 -1.61
C TRP A 46 -16.47 -23.85 -0.74
N SER A 47 -16.90 -23.82 0.53
CA SER A 47 -16.70 -22.65 1.41
C SER A 47 -15.29 -22.52 1.99
N GLN A 48 -14.56 -23.63 2.19
CA GLN A 48 -13.14 -23.59 2.59
C GLN A 48 -12.21 -23.30 1.40
N PHE A 49 -12.55 -23.78 0.20
CA PHE A 49 -11.80 -23.45 -1.00
C PHE A 49 -11.93 -21.96 -1.38
N SER A 50 -13.13 -21.38 -1.27
CA SER A 50 -13.39 -19.98 -1.61
C SER A 50 -12.55 -18.99 -0.78
N ASN A 51 -12.43 -19.22 0.53
CA ASN A 51 -11.66 -18.34 1.41
C ASN A 51 -10.15 -18.41 1.11
N ASN A 52 -9.62 -19.60 0.84
CA ASN A 52 -8.22 -19.77 0.45
C ASN A 52 -7.91 -19.15 -0.91
N THR A 53 -8.84 -19.23 -1.88
CA THR A 53 -8.65 -18.60 -3.20
C THR A 53 -8.67 -17.08 -3.15
N LEU A 54 -9.53 -16.47 -2.32
CA LEU A 54 -9.57 -15.01 -2.13
C LEU A 54 -8.29 -14.51 -1.44
N GLN A 55 -7.83 -15.22 -0.41
CA GLN A 55 -6.58 -14.90 0.28
C GLN A 55 -5.36 -15.04 -0.66
N LEU A 56 -5.33 -16.07 -1.51
CA LEU A 56 -4.26 -16.26 -2.49
C LEU A 56 -4.27 -15.18 -3.59
N SER A 57 -5.45 -14.76 -4.04
CA SER A 57 -5.62 -13.66 -5.01
C SER A 57 -5.08 -12.34 -4.45
N SER A 58 -5.40 -12.02 -3.19
CA SER A 58 -4.90 -10.81 -2.53
C SER A 58 -3.37 -10.83 -2.37
N ILE A 59 -2.79 -11.97 -1.97
CA ILE A 59 -1.33 -12.14 -1.90
C ILE A 59 -0.68 -11.98 -3.28
N HIS A 60 -1.29 -12.55 -4.33
CA HIS A 60 -0.76 -12.41 -5.69
C HIS A 60 -0.75 -10.94 -6.14
N ALA A 61 -1.83 -10.20 -5.88
CA ALA A 61 -1.89 -8.76 -6.15
C ALA A 61 -0.78 -7.98 -5.41
N LEU A 62 -0.56 -8.26 -4.12
CA LEU A 62 0.54 -7.65 -3.35
C LEU A 62 1.91 -7.91 -3.99
N LEU A 63 2.18 -9.14 -4.42
CA LEU A 63 3.45 -9.50 -5.05
C LEU A 63 3.66 -8.76 -6.37
N LEU A 64 2.62 -8.67 -7.22
CA LEU A 64 2.66 -7.91 -8.46
C LEU A 64 2.94 -6.43 -8.21
N LEU A 65 2.25 -5.83 -7.24
CA LEU A 65 2.40 -4.42 -6.89
C LEU A 65 3.74 -4.11 -6.22
N SER A 66 4.35 -5.09 -5.53
CA SER A 66 5.67 -4.95 -4.91
C SER A 66 6.83 -5.21 -5.88
N ASP A 67 6.56 -5.70 -7.09
CA ASP A 67 7.60 -6.08 -8.03
C ASP A 67 8.36 -4.85 -8.54
N SER A 68 9.69 -4.90 -8.43
CA SER A 68 10.58 -3.89 -9.01
C SER A 68 10.52 -3.80 -10.54
N ALA A 69 10.06 -4.86 -11.21
CA ALA A 69 9.88 -4.88 -12.66
C ALA A 69 8.53 -4.32 -13.10
N LEU A 70 7.65 -3.92 -12.18
CA LEU A 70 6.39 -3.26 -12.52
C LEU A 70 6.71 -1.98 -13.33
N PRO A 71 6.15 -1.80 -14.55
CA PRO A 71 6.64 -0.80 -15.50
C PRO A 71 6.08 0.60 -15.20
N LEU A 72 6.27 1.07 -13.96
CA LEU A 72 5.91 2.41 -13.50
C LEU A 72 7.03 3.44 -13.75
N GLY A 73 8.23 2.97 -14.09
CA GLY A 73 9.40 3.83 -14.23
C GLY A 73 9.94 4.38 -12.90
N SER A 74 9.49 3.87 -11.74
CA SER A 74 9.85 4.40 -10.41
C SER A 74 11.36 4.45 -10.15
N PHE A 75 12.15 3.53 -10.73
CA PHE A 75 13.61 3.54 -10.63
C PHE A 75 14.30 4.60 -11.49
N ALA A 76 13.61 5.23 -12.44
CA ALA A 76 14.17 6.37 -13.17
C ALA A 76 14.29 7.61 -12.27
N TYR A 77 13.54 7.67 -11.17
CA TYR A 77 13.44 8.81 -10.26
C TYR A 77 14.35 8.62 -9.03
N SER A 78 15.02 9.68 -8.59
CA SER A 78 15.84 9.69 -7.37
C SER A 78 15.15 10.37 -6.19
N SER A 79 13.96 10.96 -6.41
CA SER A 79 13.21 11.68 -5.38
C SER A 79 14.04 12.77 -4.69
N GLY A 80 14.92 13.45 -5.46
CA GLY A 80 15.79 14.52 -4.96
C GLY A 80 17.13 14.06 -4.38
N LEU A 81 17.42 12.75 -4.32
CA LEU A 81 18.69 12.25 -3.76
C LEU A 81 19.91 12.77 -4.55
N GLU A 82 19.84 12.79 -5.88
CA GLU A 82 20.95 13.25 -6.72
C GLU A 82 21.31 14.72 -6.41
N SER A 83 20.28 15.56 -6.33
CA SER A 83 20.42 16.97 -5.96
C SER A 83 20.89 17.15 -4.51
N TYR A 84 20.35 16.36 -3.57
CA TYR A 84 20.82 16.35 -2.19
C TYR A 84 22.33 16.05 -2.10
N LEU A 85 22.80 15.01 -2.79
CA LEU A 85 24.21 14.63 -2.81
C LEU A 85 25.08 15.71 -3.46
N ALA A 86 24.61 16.37 -4.51
CA ALA A 86 25.34 17.44 -5.18
C ALA A 86 25.49 18.68 -4.28
N HIS A 87 24.43 19.09 -3.59
CA HIS A 87 24.41 20.31 -2.77
C HIS A 87 25.05 20.15 -1.39
N ASN A 88 25.23 18.91 -0.91
CA ASN A 88 25.88 18.63 0.38
C ASN A 88 27.35 18.22 0.23
N LYS A 89 27.97 18.44 -0.95
CA LYS A 89 29.41 18.21 -1.16
C LYS A 89 30.22 19.51 -1.00
N PRO A 90 31.39 19.46 -0.33
CA PRO A 90 31.92 18.34 0.44
C PRO A 90 31.16 18.14 1.76
N LEU A 91 31.03 16.88 2.19
CA LEU A 91 30.43 16.58 3.49
C LEU A 91 31.36 17.03 4.64
N PRO A 92 30.80 17.44 5.80
CA PRO A 92 31.59 17.66 7.01
C PRO A 92 32.41 16.42 7.38
N LYS A 93 33.62 16.61 7.92
CA LYS A 93 34.53 15.50 8.28
C LYS A 93 33.95 14.49 9.27
N SER A 94 32.93 14.89 10.04
CA SER A 94 32.25 14.06 11.04
C SER A 94 31.14 13.17 10.45
N ILE A 95 30.73 13.37 9.19
CA ILE A 95 29.57 12.70 8.59
C ILE A 95 30.03 11.80 7.44
N THR A 96 29.72 10.51 7.56
CA THR A 96 29.97 9.55 6.47
C THR A 96 28.89 9.67 5.38
N PRO A 97 29.18 9.30 4.11
CA PRO A 97 28.18 9.27 3.05
C PRO A 97 26.96 8.42 3.40
N ILE A 98 27.17 7.28 4.06
CA ILE A 98 26.10 6.37 4.49
C ILE A 98 25.24 7.02 5.57
N ALA A 99 25.83 7.68 6.58
CA ALA A 99 25.07 8.40 7.61
C ALA A 99 24.25 9.55 7.02
N SER A 100 24.84 10.29 6.07
CA SER A 100 24.14 11.33 5.30
C SER A 100 22.96 10.77 4.51
N PHE A 101 23.13 9.61 3.88
CA PHE A 101 22.04 8.93 3.17
C PHE A 101 20.93 8.48 4.12
N HIS A 102 21.23 7.89 5.28
CA HIS A 102 20.19 7.50 6.23
C HIS A 102 19.37 8.69 6.72
N ARG A 103 20.02 9.86 6.87
CA ARG A 103 19.31 11.11 7.15
C ARG A 103 18.37 11.47 6.00
N PHE A 104 18.86 11.44 4.75
CA PHE A 104 18.02 11.69 3.58
C PHE A 104 16.85 10.70 3.47
N LEU A 105 17.07 9.40 3.63
CA LEU A 105 16.04 8.38 3.56
C LEU A 105 14.91 8.64 4.56
N LYS A 106 15.27 9.00 5.81
CA LYS A 106 14.28 9.38 6.82
C LYS A 106 13.46 10.59 6.40
N LEU A 107 14.10 11.62 5.87
CA LEU A 107 13.43 12.82 5.37
C LEU A 107 12.52 12.52 4.17
N SER A 108 12.99 11.68 3.25
CA SER A 108 12.26 11.27 2.05
C SER A 108 11.02 10.44 2.40
N ILE A 109 11.14 9.48 3.33
CA ILE A 109 10.01 8.70 3.86
C ILE A 109 9.00 9.60 4.58
N THR A 110 9.48 10.57 5.37
CA THR A 110 8.59 11.51 6.07
C THR A 110 7.80 12.36 5.08
N SER A 111 8.47 12.89 4.05
CA SER A 111 7.79 13.69 3.03
C SER A 111 6.79 12.89 2.22
N ILE A 112 7.16 11.72 1.69
CA ILE A 112 6.22 10.96 0.85
C ILE A 112 5.01 10.49 1.66
N ALA A 113 5.18 10.21 2.96
CA ALA A 113 4.08 9.88 3.85
C ALA A 113 3.07 11.04 3.91
N SER A 114 3.53 12.23 4.30
CA SER A 114 2.66 13.38 4.53
C SER A 114 2.03 13.94 3.25
N THR A 115 2.68 13.80 2.09
CA THR A 115 2.16 14.32 0.81
C THR A 115 1.28 13.33 0.06
N SER A 116 1.32 12.03 0.37
CA SER A 116 0.71 11.01 -0.49
C SER A 116 -0.16 9.99 0.24
N ILE A 117 0.10 9.68 1.51
CA ILE A 117 -0.75 8.74 2.25
C ILE A 117 -2.19 9.26 2.39
N PRO A 118 -2.46 10.53 2.76
CA PRO A 118 -3.83 11.02 2.88
C PRO A 118 -4.65 10.82 1.59
N TYR A 119 -4.07 11.16 0.44
CA TYR A 119 -4.68 10.98 -0.87
C TYR A 119 -4.90 9.50 -1.25
N LEU A 120 -3.93 8.63 -0.96
CA LEU A 120 -4.05 7.19 -1.17
C LEU A 120 -5.20 6.61 -0.32
N LEU A 121 -5.23 6.93 0.97
CA LEU A 121 -6.25 6.45 1.90
C LEU A 121 -7.64 6.95 1.51
N ALA A 122 -7.77 8.24 1.20
CA ALA A 122 -9.02 8.83 0.73
C ALA A 122 -9.52 8.16 -0.54
N ALA A 123 -8.65 8.00 -1.55
CA ALA A 123 -9.03 7.37 -2.82
C ALA A 123 -9.37 5.88 -2.67
N TYR A 124 -8.71 5.16 -1.77
CA TYR A 124 -9.03 3.77 -1.47
C TYR A 124 -10.40 3.63 -0.77
N ARG A 125 -10.68 4.51 0.21
CA ARG A 125 -11.93 4.51 0.99
C ARG A 125 -13.12 5.01 0.17
N HIS A 126 -12.89 5.99 -0.70
CA HIS A 126 -13.89 6.69 -1.52
C HIS A 126 -13.46 6.77 -2.99
N PRO A 127 -13.46 5.65 -3.74
CA PRO A 127 -13.00 5.61 -5.13
C PRO A 127 -13.69 6.61 -6.05
N GLU A 128 -14.96 6.91 -5.81
CA GLU A 128 -15.77 7.88 -6.55
C GLU A 128 -15.21 9.30 -6.56
N THR A 129 -14.34 9.63 -5.59
CA THR A 129 -13.73 10.97 -5.46
C THR A 129 -12.40 11.10 -6.22
N LEU A 130 -11.97 10.06 -6.96
CA LEU A 130 -10.66 9.98 -7.61
C LEU A 130 -10.30 11.23 -8.45
N GLU A 131 -11.23 11.73 -9.27
CA GLU A 131 -10.96 12.91 -10.12
C GLU A 131 -10.75 14.18 -9.29
N THR A 132 -11.52 14.35 -8.21
CA THR A 132 -11.36 15.48 -7.29
C THR A 132 -10.03 15.40 -6.55
N LEU A 133 -9.67 14.21 -6.04
CA LEU A 133 -8.40 13.98 -5.35
C LEU A 133 -7.20 14.16 -6.27
N ASP A 134 -7.32 13.76 -7.53
CA ASP A 134 -6.29 13.97 -8.56
C ASP A 134 -6.05 15.47 -8.81
N ASN A 135 -7.13 16.25 -9.00
CA ASN A 135 -7.05 17.69 -9.19
C ASN A 135 -6.49 18.42 -7.96
N ASP A 136 -6.92 18.01 -6.76
CA ASP A 136 -6.43 18.60 -5.50
C ASP A 136 -4.94 18.32 -5.27
N LEU A 137 -4.48 17.09 -5.54
CA LEU A 137 -3.07 16.75 -5.46
C LEU A 137 -2.23 17.49 -6.51
N ASP A 138 -2.76 17.71 -7.72
CA ASP A 138 -2.11 18.53 -8.75
C ASP A 138 -1.89 19.96 -8.25
N ALA A 139 -2.93 20.57 -7.69
CA ALA A 139 -2.89 21.93 -7.13
C ALA A 139 -1.94 22.02 -5.92
N SER A 140 -1.86 20.96 -5.12
CA SER A 140 -1.03 20.89 -3.91
C SER A 140 0.41 20.45 -4.16
N THR A 141 0.81 20.21 -5.42
CA THR A 141 2.19 19.83 -5.80
C THR A 141 2.88 20.94 -6.61
N PRO A 142 3.32 22.04 -5.99
CA PRO A 142 3.89 23.19 -6.71
C PRO A 142 5.23 22.87 -7.39
N CYS A 143 5.97 21.88 -6.89
CA CYS A 143 7.21 21.44 -7.50
C CYS A 143 6.93 20.67 -8.80
N VAL A 144 7.15 21.33 -9.94
CA VAL A 144 6.90 20.77 -11.29
C VAL A 144 7.63 19.45 -11.56
N VAL A 145 8.78 19.23 -10.93
CA VAL A 145 9.53 17.98 -11.04
C VAL A 145 8.79 16.86 -10.32
N ALA A 146 8.35 17.10 -9.09
CA ALA A 146 7.56 16.15 -8.30
C ALA A 146 6.21 15.88 -8.96
N GLN A 147 5.54 16.91 -9.46
CA GLN A 147 4.28 16.82 -10.19
C GLN A 147 4.41 15.90 -11.41
N ARG A 148 5.38 16.16 -12.29
CA ARG A 148 5.62 15.31 -13.48
C ARG A 148 5.97 13.88 -13.12
N ALA A 149 6.75 13.65 -12.06
CA ALA A 149 7.08 12.31 -11.60
C ALA A 149 5.81 11.56 -11.13
N SER A 150 4.96 12.23 -10.34
CA SER A 150 3.69 11.68 -9.87
C SER A 150 2.73 11.35 -11.02
N VAL A 151 2.56 12.28 -11.98
CA VAL A 151 1.71 12.07 -13.16
C VAL A 151 2.24 10.95 -14.05
N ALA A 152 3.56 10.89 -14.28
CA ALA A 152 4.15 9.84 -15.09
C ALA A 152 3.94 8.45 -14.48
N GLN A 153 4.15 8.31 -13.17
CA GLN A 153 3.94 7.04 -12.46
C GLN A 153 2.48 6.64 -12.39
N GLY A 154 1.56 7.59 -12.14
CA GLY A 154 0.12 7.32 -12.10
C GLY A 154 -0.43 6.91 -13.48
N ARG A 155 -0.05 7.62 -14.55
CA ARG A 155 -0.42 7.22 -15.92
C ARG A 155 0.16 5.87 -16.32
N ALA A 156 1.39 5.56 -15.91
CA ALA A 156 1.98 4.25 -16.14
C ALA A 156 1.20 3.14 -15.40
N LEU A 157 0.80 3.39 -14.15
CA LEU A 157 -0.04 2.47 -13.38
C LEU A 157 -1.39 2.23 -14.06
N LEU A 158 -2.03 3.29 -14.57
CA LEU A 158 -3.27 3.19 -15.33
C LEU A 158 -3.09 2.34 -16.60
N GLY A 159 -1.98 2.53 -17.33
CA GLY A 159 -1.65 1.71 -18.49
C GLY A 159 -1.43 0.22 -18.14
N VAL A 160 -0.80 -0.08 -17.00
CA VAL A 160 -0.67 -1.46 -16.50
C VAL A 160 -2.04 -2.03 -16.14
N TRP A 161 -2.89 -1.24 -15.49
CA TRP A 161 -4.24 -1.65 -15.14
C TRP A 161 -5.01 -2.08 -16.39
N GLU A 162 -5.09 -1.23 -17.40
CA GLU A 162 -5.82 -1.52 -18.64
C GLU A 162 -5.32 -2.75 -19.38
N ARG A 163 -3.99 -2.95 -19.42
CA ARG A 163 -3.35 -3.95 -20.26
C ARG A 163 -3.16 -5.31 -19.57
N ALA A 164 -3.05 -5.33 -18.25
CA ALA A 164 -2.66 -6.53 -17.50
C ALA A 164 -3.61 -6.89 -16.36
N PHE A 165 -4.11 -5.91 -15.59
CA PHE A 165 -4.88 -6.20 -14.37
C PHE A 165 -6.38 -6.28 -14.61
N ARG A 166 -6.94 -5.42 -15.47
CA ARG A 166 -8.38 -5.28 -15.70
C ARG A 166 -9.08 -6.62 -15.98
N GLY A 167 -8.53 -7.47 -16.85
CA GLY A 167 -9.17 -8.74 -17.22
C GLY A 167 -9.36 -9.70 -16.04
N THR A 168 -8.44 -9.68 -15.08
CA THR A 168 -8.47 -10.58 -13.91
C THR A 168 -9.28 -9.96 -12.77
N TYR A 169 -8.99 -8.69 -12.44
CA TYR A 169 -9.52 -8.05 -11.24
C TYR A 169 -10.85 -7.34 -11.47
N ALA A 170 -11.22 -6.97 -12.72
CA ALA A 170 -12.51 -6.37 -13.04
C ALA A 170 -13.60 -7.39 -13.43
N SER A 171 -13.36 -8.70 -13.26
CA SER A 171 -14.29 -9.74 -13.70
C SER A 171 -15.53 -9.84 -12.80
N PRO A 172 -16.76 -9.84 -13.36
CA PRO A 172 -18.03 -9.94 -12.61
C PRO A 172 -18.09 -11.12 -11.63
N ASN A 173 -17.39 -12.21 -11.96
CA ASN A 173 -17.43 -13.45 -11.17
C ASN A 173 -16.69 -13.36 -9.83
N LEU A 174 -15.76 -12.40 -9.67
CA LEU A 174 -15.03 -12.19 -8.41
C LEU A 174 -15.87 -11.43 -7.38
N TYR A 175 -16.82 -10.61 -7.85
CA TYR A 175 -17.63 -9.68 -7.04
C TYR A 175 -18.92 -10.28 -6.48
N LEU A 176 -19.22 -11.55 -6.80
CA LEU A 176 -20.30 -12.32 -6.16
C LEU A 176 -20.10 -12.49 -4.64
N SER A 177 -18.95 -12.06 -4.13
CA SER A 177 -18.54 -12.09 -2.72
C SER A 177 -19.06 -10.89 -1.89
N GLY A 178 -19.73 -9.90 -2.48
CA GLY A 178 -20.42 -8.83 -1.73
C GLY A 178 -19.57 -7.61 -1.33
N ASP A 179 -18.34 -7.46 -1.84
CA ASP A 179 -17.57 -6.20 -1.71
C ASP A 179 -17.85 -5.28 -2.90
N ASP A 180 -18.90 -4.46 -2.76
CA ASP A 180 -19.30 -3.42 -3.73
C ASP A 180 -18.18 -2.39 -4.00
N GLY A 181 -17.24 -2.23 -3.07
CA GLY A 181 -16.16 -1.26 -3.17
C GLY A 181 -15.13 -1.60 -4.25
N ALA A 182 -14.81 -2.88 -4.46
CA ALA A 182 -13.84 -3.29 -5.48
C ALA A 182 -14.40 -3.12 -6.91
N ALA A 183 -15.68 -3.43 -7.11
CA ALA A 183 -16.37 -3.21 -8.38
C ALA A 183 -16.52 -1.71 -8.69
N THR A 184 -16.86 -0.91 -7.67
CA THR A 184 -16.91 0.55 -7.78
C THR A 184 -15.55 1.10 -8.17
N ALA A 185 -14.47 0.68 -7.51
CA ALA A 185 -13.11 1.11 -7.84
C ALA A 185 -12.72 0.77 -9.30
N ALA A 186 -12.99 -0.45 -9.77
CA ALA A 186 -12.72 -0.84 -11.16
C ALA A 186 -13.48 0.03 -12.18
N LYS A 187 -14.74 0.34 -11.90
CA LYS A 187 -15.56 1.24 -12.73
C LYS A 187 -15.07 2.68 -12.70
N THR A 188 -14.64 3.17 -11.54
CA THR A 188 -14.08 4.51 -11.42
C THR A 188 -12.77 4.64 -12.22
N ILE A 189 -11.90 3.62 -12.21
CA ILE A 189 -10.67 3.63 -13.03
C ILE A 189 -11.00 3.73 -14.53
N GLU A 190 -12.01 2.99 -14.99
CA GLU A 190 -12.48 3.07 -16.39
C GLU A 190 -12.99 4.48 -16.73
N THR A 191 -13.87 5.02 -15.90
CA THR A 191 -14.43 6.38 -16.07
C THR A 191 -13.32 7.45 -16.09
N PHE A 192 -12.35 7.33 -15.18
CA PHE A 192 -11.21 8.24 -15.10
C PHE A 192 -10.28 8.13 -16.32
N SER A 193 -10.06 6.91 -16.84
CA SER A 193 -9.32 6.69 -18.08
C SER A 193 -9.97 7.39 -19.26
N ASP A 194 -11.30 7.28 -19.36
CA ASP A 194 -12.06 7.86 -20.46
C ASP A 194 -12.05 9.40 -20.38
N ALA A 195 -12.21 9.95 -19.16
CA ALA A 195 -12.03 11.37 -18.90
C ALA A 195 -10.63 11.84 -19.36
N LEU A 196 -9.56 11.17 -18.90
CA LEU A 196 -8.17 11.48 -19.26
C LEU A 196 -7.93 11.48 -20.79
N LYS A 197 -8.56 10.57 -21.53
CA LYS A 197 -8.46 10.49 -23.00
C LYS A 197 -9.27 11.58 -23.71
N SER A 198 -10.42 11.95 -23.17
CA SER A 198 -11.31 12.97 -23.76
C SER A 198 -10.77 14.41 -23.63
N CYS A 199 -9.90 14.68 -22.65
CA CYS A 199 -9.35 16.01 -22.41
C CYS A 199 -8.42 16.51 -23.51
N PHE A 200 -7.90 15.62 -24.36
CA PHE A 200 -7.09 16.03 -25.51
C PHE A 200 -7.91 16.75 -26.59
N ASP A 201 -9.24 16.61 -26.58
CA ASP A 201 -10.12 17.14 -27.63
C ASP A 201 -10.80 18.48 -27.25
N ASN A 202 -10.78 18.88 -25.96
CA ASN A 202 -11.48 20.08 -25.47
C ASN A 202 -10.53 21.05 -24.74
N ALA A 203 -10.16 22.16 -25.40
CA ALA A 203 -9.22 23.15 -24.88
C ALA A 203 -9.65 23.84 -23.57
N ASP A 204 -10.95 23.86 -23.26
CA ASP A 204 -11.50 24.58 -22.10
C ASP A 204 -11.57 23.73 -20.81
N HIS A 205 -11.33 22.41 -20.88
CA HIS A 205 -11.35 21.51 -19.72
C HIS A 205 -9.99 20.87 -19.51
N LEU A 206 -9.28 21.26 -18.44
CA LEU A 206 -7.96 20.71 -18.10
C LEU A 206 -7.97 19.21 -17.75
N GLY A 207 -9.11 18.72 -17.25
CA GLY A 207 -9.38 17.35 -16.83
C GLY A 207 -8.37 16.71 -15.88
N PRO A 208 -8.51 15.40 -15.61
CA PRO A 208 -7.59 14.70 -14.72
C PRO A 208 -6.17 14.65 -15.30
N LYS A 209 -5.18 14.69 -14.42
CA LYS A 209 -3.76 14.54 -14.75
C LYS A 209 -3.30 13.10 -14.63
N GLY A 210 -3.78 12.34 -13.64
CA GLY A 210 -3.38 10.95 -13.39
C GLY A 210 -2.20 10.82 -12.43
N HIS A 211 -2.32 11.41 -11.25
CA HIS A 211 -1.37 11.33 -10.14
C HIS A 211 -1.32 9.95 -9.50
N PHE A 212 -0.12 9.60 -9.04
CA PHE A 212 0.19 8.25 -8.60
C PHE A 212 -0.56 7.84 -7.31
N ALA A 213 -0.59 8.69 -6.28
CA ALA A 213 -1.13 8.30 -4.97
C ALA A 213 -2.64 8.00 -4.97
N PRO A 214 -3.52 8.85 -5.53
CA PRO A 214 -4.94 8.54 -5.66
C PRO A 214 -5.18 7.27 -6.50
N LEU A 215 -4.53 7.17 -7.67
CA LEU A 215 -4.67 6.01 -8.55
C LEU A 215 -4.20 4.72 -7.89
N TRP A 216 -3.11 4.76 -7.12
CA TRP A 216 -2.63 3.60 -6.37
C TRP A 216 -3.68 3.10 -5.38
N GLY A 217 -4.32 4.01 -4.63
CA GLY A 217 -5.40 3.66 -3.71
C GLY A 217 -6.54 2.93 -4.41
N VAL A 218 -7.06 3.51 -5.50
CA VAL A 218 -8.19 2.91 -6.25
C VAL A 218 -7.80 1.58 -6.90
N VAL A 219 -6.61 1.48 -7.49
CA VAL A 219 -6.12 0.24 -8.09
C VAL A 219 -5.97 -0.86 -7.04
N CYS A 220 -5.41 -0.56 -5.88
CA CYS A 220 -5.31 -1.54 -4.78
C CYS A 220 -6.69 -1.98 -4.29
N ARG A 221 -7.66 -1.05 -4.19
CA ARG A 221 -9.05 -1.38 -3.84
C ARG A 221 -9.67 -2.31 -4.87
N ALA A 222 -9.50 -2.03 -6.16
CA ALA A 222 -10.02 -2.85 -7.24
C ALA A 222 -9.36 -4.24 -7.30
N MET A 223 -8.10 -4.37 -6.87
CA MET A 223 -7.38 -5.65 -6.79
C MET A 223 -7.68 -6.45 -5.50
N GLY A 224 -8.51 -5.93 -4.58
CA GLY A 224 -8.83 -6.60 -3.32
C GLY A 224 -7.63 -6.68 -2.36
N VAL A 225 -6.73 -5.71 -2.42
CA VAL A 225 -5.59 -5.58 -1.51
C VAL A 225 -6.05 -4.85 -0.25
N ASP A 226 -5.72 -5.37 0.93
CA ASP A 226 -6.03 -4.69 2.21
C ASP A 226 -5.39 -3.30 2.28
N LEU A 227 -6.08 -2.34 2.90
CA LEU A 227 -5.65 -0.94 2.95
C LEU A 227 -4.30 -0.76 3.65
N HIS A 228 -4.05 -1.44 4.78
CA HIS A 228 -2.76 -1.34 5.45
C HIS A 228 -1.63 -1.90 4.57
N GLN A 229 -1.90 -3.01 3.88
CA GLN A 229 -0.92 -3.62 2.98
C GLN A 229 -0.65 -2.74 1.75
N ALA A 230 -1.68 -2.13 1.17
CA ALA A 230 -1.58 -1.21 0.05
C ALA A 230 -0.70 0.00 0.40
N THR A 231 -0.94 0.61 1.57
CA THR A 231 -0.15 1.75 2.06
C THR A 231 1.28 1.35 2.41
N TYR A 232 1.48 0.17 3.02
CA TYR A 232 2.82 -0.32 3.34
C TYR A 232 3.66 -0.58 2.08
N ILE A 233 3.09 -1.22 1.06
CA ILE A 233 3.82 -1.48 -0.19
C ILE A 233 4.12 -0.18 -0.93
N PHE A 234 3.22 0.80 -0.92
CA PHE A 234 3.48 2.13 -1.48
C PHE A 234 4.74 2.75 -0.86
N MET A 235 4.83 2.77 0.47
CA MET A 235 5.98 3.30 1.21
C MET A 235 7.25 2.47 1.00
N LEU A 236 7.13 1.15 0.97
CA LEU A 236 8.26 0.25 0.73
C LEU A 236 8.81 0.42 -0.69
N ASN A 237 7.96 0.58 -1.70
CA ASN A 237 8.37 0.80 -3.07
C ASN A 237 9.12 2.12 -3.23
N HIS A 238 8.70 3.18 -2.53
CA HIS A 238 9.46 4.42 -2.45
C HIS A 238 10.86 4.20 -1.85
N ALA A 239 10.95 3.48 -0.72
CA ALA A 239 12.24 3.16 -0.11
C ALA A 239 13.15 2.33 -1.05
N LYS A 240 12.59 1.35 -1.77
CA LYS A 240 13.32 0.57 -2.81
C LYS A 240 13.87 1.49 -3.91
N ALA A 241 13.07 2.44 -4.39
CA ALA A 241 13.50 3.37 -5.43
C ALA A 241 14.65 4.27 -4.95
N VAL A 242 14.54 4.85 -3.76
CA VAL A 242 15.59 5.70 -3.15
C VAL A 242 16.88 4.91 -2.89
N LEU A 243 16.78 3.66 -2.40
CA LEU A 243 17.94 2.80 -2.17
C LEU A 243 18.62 2.38 -3.47
N SER A 244 17.84 2.04 -4.50
CA SER A 244 18.36 1.77 -5.84
C SER A 244 19.09 3.00 -6.41
N ALA A 245 18.54 4.19 -6.19
CA ALA A 245 19.20 5.43 -6.57
C ALA A 245 20.52 5.64 -5.83
N ALA A 246 20.59 5.34 -4.53
CA ALA A 246 21.82 5.43 -3.75
C ALA A 246 22.91 4.47 -4.23
N VAL A 247 22.53 3.25 -4.64
CA VAL A 247 23.47 2.27 -5.21
C VAL A 247 24.05 2.78 -6.53
N ARG A 248 23.19 3.27 -7.43
CA ARG A 248 23.62 3.85 -8.71
C ARG A 248 24.45 5.13 -8.55
N ALA A 249 24.16 5.94 -7.54
CA ALA A 249 24.95 7.11 -7.18
C ALA A 249 26.26 6.76 -6.44
N SER A 250 26.60 5.47 -6.30
CA SER A 250 27.80 4.96 -5.62
C SER A 250 27.91 5.42 -4.15
N VAL A 251 26.78 5.67 -3.49
CA VAL A 251 26.74 6.00 -2.05
C VAL A 251 26.91 4.75 -1.20
N MET A 252 26.38 3.63 -1.66
CA MET A 252 26.46 2.32 -0.99
C MET A 252 26.41 1.16 -1.99
N GLY A 253 26.80 -0.04 -1.56
CA GLY A 253 26.71 -1.26 -2.37
C GLY A 253 25.34 -1.95 -2.31
N PRO A 254 25.05 -2.89 -3.23
CA PRO A 254 23.76 -3.58 -3.31
C PRO A 254 23.41 -4.38 -2.04
N TYR A 255 24.39 -5.05 -1.42
CA TYR A 255 24.18 -5.77 -0.16
C TYR A 255 23.86 -4.83 1.01
N GLN A 256 24.48 -3.64 1.04
CA GLN A 256 24.15 -2.63 2.04
C GLN A 256 22.72 -2.13 1.86
N ALA A 257 22.28 -1.89 0.62
CA ALA A 257 20.91 -1.51 0.33
C ALA A 257 19.89 -2.58 0.77
N GLN A 258 20.18 -3.87 0.51
CA GLN A 258 19.34 -4.97 0.98
C GLN A 258 19.31 -5.07 2.51
N ASN A 259 20.44 -4.83 3.19
CA ASN A 259 20.45 -4.77 4.66
C ASN A 259 19.54 -3.65 5.20
N VAL A 260 19.47 -2.49 4.51
CA VAL A 260 18.54 -1.42 4.89
C VAL A 260 17.08 -1.85 4.64
N LEU A 261 16.78 -2.46 3.50
CA LEU A 261 15.42 -2.96 3.19
C LEU A 261 14.94 -4.02 4.19
N ALA A 262 15.83 -4.93 4.60
CA ALA A 262 15.53 -5.97 5.58
C ALA A 262 15.55 -5.46 7.04
N SER A 263 15.92 -4.19 7.27
CA SER A 263 16.10 -3.69 8.63
C SER A 263 14.77 -3.44 9.36
N LYS A 264 14.74 -3.83 10.63
CA LYS A 264 13.62 -3.50 11.53
C LYS A 264 13.42 -1.99 11.66
N SER A 265 14.51 -1.22 11.63
CA SER A 265 14.45 0.25 11.66
C SER A 265 13.69 0.87 10.49
N LEU A 266 13.81 0.31 9.27
CA LEU A 266 13.05 0.81 8.12
C LEU A 266 11.56 0.43 8.27
N GLN A 267 11.29 -0.82 8.66
CA GLN A 267 9.92 -1.28 8.91
C GLN A 267 9.21 -0.40 9.94
N ASP A 268 9.84 -0.17 11.09
CA ASP A 268 9.26 0.64 12.17
C ASP A 268 9.07 2.10 11.74
N MET A 269 10.00 2.64 10.93
CA MET A 269 9.86 3.99 10.38
C MET A 269 8.66 4.11 9.43
N ILE A 270 8.44 3.12 8.57
CA ILE A 270 7.29 3.09 7.66
C ILE A 270 6.00 2.96 8.45
N VAL A 271 5.91 1.98 9.36
CA VAL A 271 4.71 1.75 10.18
C VAL A 271 4.36 2.99 10.99
N ALA A 272 5.33 3.60 11.67
CA ALA A 272 5.09 4.82 12.45
C ALA A 272 4.59 6.00 11.60
N ARG A 273 4.98 6.07 10.33
CA ARG A 273 4.48 7.11 9.41
C ARG A 273 3.09 6.81 8.90
N ILE A 274 2.78 5.55 8.63
CA ILE A 274 1.42 5.11 8.28
C ILE A 274 0.47 5.41 9.44
N ASP A 275 0.85 5.05 10.67
CA ASP A 275 0.04 5.28 11.86
C ASP A 275 -0.21 6.78 12.10
N TRP A 276 0.80 7.62 11.84
CA TRP A 276 0.69 9.07 11.97
C TRP A 276 -0.28 9.68 10.96
N GLU A 277 -0.26 9.21 9.71
CA GLU A 277 -1.07 9.76 8.62
C GLU A 277 -2.42 9.05 8.42
N TRP A 278 -2.75 8.07 9.26
CA TRP A 278 -3.88 7.16 9.04
C TRP A 278 -5.25 7.85 9.01
N GLU A 279 -5.38 8.92 9.79
CA GLU A 279 -6.59 9.75 9.93
C GLU A 279 -6.35 11.20 9.48
N THR A 280 -5.22 11.50 8.83
CA THR A 280 -4.94 12.82 8.27
C THR A 280 -5.86 13.06 7.08
N ALA A 281 -6.58 14.18 7.10
CA ALA A 281 -7.43 14.59 6.00
C ALA A 281 -6.59 15.12 4.82
N VAL A 282 -7.15 15.11 3.61
CA VAL A 282 -6.40 15.51 2.39
C VAL A 282 -6.02 16.99 2.41
N GLU A 283 -6.86 17.82 3.02
CA GLU A 283 -6.64 19.25 3.24
C GLU A 283 -5.45 19.55 4.17
N ASP A 284 -5.06 18.60 5.02
CA ASP A 284 -3.90 18.70 5.90
C ASP A 284 -2.65 18.02 5.30
N ALA A 285 -2.77 17.40 4.12
CA ALA A 285 -1.65 16.80 3.42
C ALA A 285 -0.70 17.87 2.90
N GLY A 286 0.61 17.63 3.03
CA GLY A 286 1.58 18.63 2.58
C GLY A 286 3.03 18.27 2.83
N GLN A 287 3.92 19.15 2.34
CA GLN A 287 5.36 18.99 2.48
C GLN A 287 5.83 19.38 3.89
N VAL A 288 6.17 18.39 4.71
CA VAL A 288 6.71 18.60 6.08
C VAL A 288 8.23 18.71 6.13
N VAL A 289 8.92 18.49 5.00
CA VAL A 289 10.36 18.65 4.83
C VAL A 289 10.64 19.66 3.71
N PRO A 290 10.56 20.98 3.96
CA PRO A 290 10.76 22.00 2.93
C PRO A 290 12.06 21.86 2.12
N PRO A 291 13.21 21.47 2.70
CA PRO A 291 14.43 21.23 1.93
C PRO A 291 14.30 20.14 0.85
N LEU A 292 13.43 19.15 1.05
CA LEU A 292 13.26 18.06 0.08
C LEU A 292 12.62 18.57 -1.21
N ASP A 293 11.62 19.44 -1.10
CA ASP A 293 10.96 20.05 -2.26
C ASP A 293 11.95 20.90 -3.07
N LEU A 294 12.82 21.64 -2.38
CA LEU A 294 13.92 22.37 -3.01
C LEU A 294 14.92 21.43 -3.69
N TRP A 295 15.30 20.31 -3.08
CA TRP A 295 16.22 19.36 -3.71
C TRP A 295 15.61 18.72 -4.96
N VAL A 296 14.35 18.31 -4.90
CA VAL A 296 13.63 17.76 -6.05
C VAL A 296 13.53 18.80 -7.17
N GLY A 297 13.09 20.02 -6.88
CA GLY A 297 12.97 21.09 -7.89
C GLY A 297 14.31 21.49 -8.51
N ARG A 298 15.39 21.53 -7.71
CA ARG A 298 16.74 21.87 -8.19
C ARG A 298 17.39 20.77 -9.02
N HIS A 299 16.78 19.58 -9.14
CA HIS A 299 17.31 18.53 -10.00
C HIS A 299 17.47 18.97 -11.46
N GLU A 300 16.57 19.81 -11.97
CA GLU A 300 16.67 20.34 -13.34
C GLU A 300 17.90 21.23 -13.57
N LEU A 301 18.49 21.76 -12.50
CA LEU A 301 19.66 22.63 -12.56
C LEU A 301 20.98 21.85 -12.51
N LEU A 302 20.95 20.52 -12.36
CA LEU A 302 22.15 19.71 -12.34
C LEU A 302 22.76 19.60 -13.74
N TYR A 303 24.05 19.93 -13.86
CA TYR A 303 24.79 19.88 -15.13
C TYR A 303 24.88 18.46 -15.72
N SER A 304 25.03 17.45 -14.86
CA SER A 304 25.01 16.03 -15.25
C SER A 304 23.97 15.31 -14.41
N ARG A 305 23.15 14.49 -15.06
CA ARG A 305 22.01 13.79 -14.44
C ARG A 305 22.02 12.32 -14.81
N ILE A 306 21.87 11.46 -13.80
CA ILE A 306 21.75 10.01 -13.95
C ILE A 306 20.29 9.58 -13.75
N PHE A 307 19.46 10.44 -13.16
CA PHE A 307 18.06 10.20 -12.88
C PHE A 307 17.17 11.25 -13.55
N ASN A 308 15.91 10.89 -13.73
CA ASN A 308 14.86 11.82 -14.16
C ASN A 308 14.32 12.68 -12.99
N SER A 309 14.72 12.31 -11.74
CA SER A 309 14.29 12.76 -10.38
C SER A 309 12.82 12.86 -10.12
#